data_AF-G0PLN9-F1
#
_entry.id   AF-G0PLN9-F1
#
_cell.length_a   1.000
_cell.length_b   1.000
_cell.length_c   1.000
_cell.angle_alpha   90.00
_cell.angle_beta   90.00
_cell.angle_gamma   90.00
#
_symmetry.space_group_name_H-M   'P 1'
#
loop_
_entity.id
_entity.type
_entity.pdbx_description
1 polymer ?
#
loop_
_entity_poly.entity_id
_entity_poly.type
_entity_poly.pdbx_seq_one_letter_code
_entity_poly.pdbx_strand_id
1 'polypeptide(L)'
;MDTHGQSSGYSKISIQKYDEPRAYHTSYVSCNLCHGVFKNNGGHLGRHRKECKIHEEDLRDNEHPGATEITSKSDFDDAVIKYFTITAKPLYSLETQEFRELLVNFAKLGQKYRGDIDDSIVMKRGSSKALIDNTLTEKTEEIVDFVYKELGVSLTTPNLTRWMTSYTCASQVYEHLSKLIAQLNKFDDTIQDIIMDISSTDNRGLFEELDIIYKPLKECNAYFQKNSTVISEVLHVYLSLLDEVQEKCDHRLTTKNGRVLCKFALKAIKKQIDDLISAHYAAYYLNPAYKSIEILQGRLDDHQIAKNAKELVIHELERLDEELNKDSPLSPPPNAHSSSSSDSFITRRIKNVSYQPKSSLQSEMDLYHMDTMTSDPMYYWIESKKRFSRLYHIAEKLFSIPSSEADVERSFSQLKNVYAENRRSLDLAYIEKMMIVKQFEALDR
;
A
#
# COMPACT_ATOMS: atom_id res chain seq x y z
N MET A 1 -44.27 51.98 34.84
CA MET A 1 -43.02 51.20 34.90
C MET A 1 -42.38 51.19 33.52
N ASP A 2 -41.95 52.39 33.16
CA ASP A 2 -40.77 52.83 32.41
C ASP A 2 -40.25 52.01 31.22
N THR A 3 -40.46 52.65 30.07
CA THR A 3 -39.88 52.46 28.75
C THR A 3 -38.35 52.57 28.74
N HIS A 4 -37.65 51.57 28.19
CA HIS A 4 -36.34 51.79 27.57
C HIS A 4 -36.07 50.83 26.40
N GLY A 5 -36.02 51.42 25.19
CA GLY A 5 -35.19 50.98 24.08
C GLY A 5 -35.68 49.80 23.23
N GLN A 6 -36.76 49.98 22.46
CA GLN A 6 -36.88 49.22 21.21
C GLN A 6 -35.60 49.45 20.40
N SER A 7 -34.85 48.38 20.14
CA SER A 7 -33.63 48.40 19.33
C SER A 7 -33.99 48.72 17.88
N SER A 8 -34.17 50.00 17.57
CA SER A 8 -34.34 50.48 16.20
C SER A 8 -33.19 49.93 15.35
N GLY A 9 -33.54 49.10 14.36
CA GLY A 9 -32.59 48.46 13.43
C GLY A 9 -32.35 46.96 13.58
N TYR A 10 -32.96 46.26 14.56
CA TYR A 10 -32.84 44.79 14.68
C TYR A 10 -34.17 44.10 14.95
N SER A 11 -34.42 42.98 14.28
CA SER A 11 -35.61 42.14 14.45
C SER A 11 -35.28 40.89 15.28
N LYS A 12 -36.15 40.53 16.24
CA LYS A 12 -35.97 39.30 17.01
C LYS A 12 -36.32 38.09 16.16
N ILE A 13 -35.47 37.07 16.22
CA ILE A 13 -35.73 35.80 15.55
C ILE A 13 -36.52 34.91 16.51
N SER A 14 -37.73 34.53 16.10
CA SER A 14 -38.55 33.54 16.79
C SER A 14 -38.64 32.25 15.98
N ILE A 15 -38.52 31.11 16.65
CA ILE A 15 -38.68 29.78 16.05
C ILE A 15 -39.97 29.18 16.62
N GLN A 16 -40.88 28.78 15.74
CA GLN A 16 -42.06 28.02 16.14
C GLN A 16 -41.88 26.57 15.70
N LYS A 17 -42.04 25.63 16.63
CA LYS A 17 -42.08 24.21 16.30
C LYS A 17 -43.41 23.90 15.62
N TYR A 18 -43.38 22.98 14.65
CA TYR A 18 -44.53 22.66 13.81
C TYR A 18 -45.75 22.18 14.62
N ASP A 19 -45.53 21.52 15.75
CA ASP A 19 -46.58 20.90 16.56
C ASP A 19 -46.99 21.72 17.80
N GLU A 20 -46.46 22.94 17.97
CA GLU A 20 -46.75 23.78 19.13
C GLU A 20 -47.15 25.21 18.70
N PRO A 21 -48.27 25.75 19.21
CA PRO A 21 -48.74 27.09 18.85
C PRO A 21 -47.90 28.23 19.46
N ARG A 22 -46.84 27.89 20.22
CA ARG A 22 -46.03 28.85 20.98
C ARG A 22 -44.70 29.12 20.26
N ALA A 23 -44.48 30.37 19.86
CA ALA A 23 -43.21 30.80 19.30
C ALA A 23 -42.14 30.94 20.40
N TYR A 24 -40.98 30.31 20.20
CA TYR A 24 -39.83 30.42 21.08
C TYR A 24 -38.96 31.57 20.62
N HIS A 25 -38.77 32.58 21.47
CA HIS A 25 -37.85 33.67 21.19
C HIS A 25 -36.41 33.17 21.37
N THR A 26 -35.62 33.29 20.31
CA THR A 26 -34.19 32.97 20.37
C THR A 26 -33.42 34.12 21.03
N SER A 27 -32.22 33.82 21.52
CA SER A 27 -31.27 34.84 21.98
C SER A 27 -30.57 35.56 20.82
N TYR A 28 -31.07 35.45 19.59
CA TYR A 28 -30.50 36.05 18.38
C TYR A 28 -31.46 37.07 17.75
N VAL A 29 -30.87 38.08 17.12
CA VAL A 29 -31.55 39.14 16.38
C VAL A 29 -30.92 39.28 15.01
N SER A 30 -31.71 39.63 14.00
CA SER A 30 -31.22 39.99 12.67
C SER A 30 -31.13 41.50 12.53
N CYS A 31 -30.08 42.02 11.91
CA CYS A 31 -30.01 43.43 11.53
C CYS A 31 -30.98 43.69 10.36
N ASN A 32 -31.78 44.76 10.45
CA ASN A 32 -32.73 45.10 9.39
C ASN A 32 -32.06 45.70 8.15
N LEU A 33 -30.80 46.15 8.26
CA LEU A 33 -30.07 46.80 7.16
C LEU A 33 -29.21 45.82 6.37
N CYS A 34 -28.45 44.95 7.04
CA CYS A 34 -27.56 43.99 6.37
C CYS A 34 -28.03 42.53 6.45
N HIS A 35 -29.14 42.27 7.15
CA HIS A 35 -29.69 40.92 7.41
C HIS A 35 -28.75 39.95 8.14
N GLY A 36 -27.62 40.42 8.67
CA GLY A 36 -26.72 39.62 9.52
C GLY A 36 -27.38 39.20 10.84
N VAL A 37 -27.10 37.98 11.30
CA VAL A 37 -27.65 37.41 12.54
C VAL A 37 -26.64 37.52 13.67
N PHE A 38 -27.06 38.12 14.78
CA PHE A 38 -26.20 38.41 15.92
C PHE A 38 -26.84 37.93 17.22
N LYS A 39 -26.00 37.52 18.19
CA LYS A 39 -26.46 37.21 19.54
C LYS A 39 -26.90 38.50 20.23
N ASN A 40 -28.05 38.49 20.89
CA ASN A 40 -28.67 39.61 21.59
C ASN A 40 -27.98 39.92 22.92
N ASN A 41 -26.67 40.13 22.84
CA ASN A 41 -25.79 40.49 23.93
C ASN A 41 -25.26 41.88 23.56
N GLY A 42 -25.72 42.93 24.26
CA GLY A 42 -25.60 44.34 23.83
C GLY A 42 -24.23 44.82 23.35
N GLY A 43 -23.13 44.17 23.78
CA GLY A 43 -21.77 44.47 23.29
C GLY A 43 -21.53 44.18 21.80
N HIS A 44 -22.04 43.07 21.26
CA HIS A 44 -21.85 42.72 19.84
C HIS A 44 -22.75 43.56 18.92
N LEU A 45 -23.98 43.84 19.36
CA LEU A 45 -24.92 44.70 18.64
C LEU A 45 -24.42 46.15 18.58
N GLY A 46 -23.79 46.64 19.65
CA GLY A 46 -23.20 47.98 19.68
C GLY A 46 -22.02 48.13 18.72
N ARG A 47 -21.16 47.11 18.61
CA ARG A 47 -20.04 47.11 17.65
C ARG A 47 -20.55 47.03 16.22
N HIS A 48 -21.45 46.09 15.92
CA HIS A 48 -22.03 45.98 14.59
C HIS A 48 -22.80 47.25 14.21
N ARG A 49 -23.56 47.87 15.11
CA ARG A 49 -24.25 49.15 14.83
C ARG A 49 -23.29 50.27 14.43
N LYS A 50 -22.06 50.30 14.97
CA LYS A 50 -21.03 51.29 14.57
C LYS A 50 -20.37 50.97 13.22
N GLU A 51 -20.37 49.71 12.82
CA GLU A 51 -19.70 49.22 11.61
C GLU A 51 -20.67 49.01 10.44
N CYS A 52 -21.98 48.95 10.69
CA CYS A 52 -23.02 48.79 9.69
C CYS A 52 -23.18 50.11 8.92
N LYS A 53 -22.34 50.30 7.88
CA LYS A 53 -22.22 51.52 7.06
C LYS A 53 -23.35 51.70 6.03
N ILE A 54 -24.51 51.09 6.20
CA ILE A 54 -25.64 51.28 5.28
C ILE A 54 -26.48 52.43 5.84
N HIS A 55 -26.28 53.65 5.31
CA HIS A 55 -27.10 54.80 5.69
C HIS A 55 -28.49 54.69 5.04
N GLU A 56 -29.56 55.00 5.78
CA GLU A 56 -30.95 55.01 5.27
C GLU A 56 -31.16 55.93 4.06
N GLU A 57 -30.24 56.87 3.81
CA GLU A 57 -30.25 57.80 2.67
C GLU A 57 -29.68 57.17 1.38
N ASP A 58 -28.86 56.12 1.46
CA ASP A 58 -28.28 55.42 0.29
C ASP A 58 -29.26 54.44 -0.39
N LEU A 59 -30.45 54.23 0.20
CA LEU A 59 -31.48 53.32 -0.31
C LEU A 59 -32.44 53.97 -1.31
N ARG A 60 -32.32 55.28 -1.59
CA ARG A 60 -33.34 55.97 -2.41
C ARG A 60 -32.99 56.18 -3.88
N ASP A 61 -31.76 56.45 -4.31
CA ASP A 61 -31.58 56.92 -5.70
C ASP A 61 -30.28 56.48 -6.43
N ASN A 62 -29.74 55.26 -6.20
CA ASN A 62 -28.59 54.79 -7.01
C ASN A 62 -28.76 53.38 -7.59
N GLU A 63 -28.99 53.36 -8.90
CA GLU A 63 -28.76 52.23 -9.80
C GLU A 63 -27.25 51.90 -9.89
N HIS A 64 -26.77 51.01 -9.00
CA HIS A 64 -25.55 50.16 -9.09
C HIS A 64 -24.15 50.86 -9.17
N PRO A 65 -23.01 50.20 -8.81
CA PRO A 65 -22.76 48.76 -8.69
C PRO A 65 -22.06 48.33 -7.38
N GLY A 66 -22.71 47.47 -6.59
CA GLY A 66 -22.09 46.70 -5.51
C GLY A 66 -22.53 45.25 -5.65
N ALA A 67 -21.64 44.39 -6.11
CA ALA A 67 -21.90 43.01 -6.48
C ALA A 67 -22.61 42.22 -5.37
N THR A 68 -23.91 42.02 -5.53
CA THR A 68 -24.67 40.94 -4.90
C THR A 68 -24.18 39.63 -5.52
N GLU A 69 -23.39 38.83 -4.80
CA GLU A 69 -23.04 37.48 -5.25
C GLU A 69 -24.31 36.62 -5.35
N ILE A 70 -24.71 36.35 -6.58
CA ILE A 70 -25.81 35.45 -6.93
C ILE A 70 -25.22 34.05 -6.91
N THR A 71 -25.73 33.18 -6.04
CA THR A 71 -25.32 31.76 -5.99
C THR A 71 -25.78 31.03 -7.24
N SER A 72 -24.83 30.47 -7.98
CA SER A 72 -25.06 29.73 -9.22
C SER A 72 -25.35 28.25 -8.98
N LYS A 73 -25.74 27.52 -10.03
CA LYS A 73 -25.85 26.05 -9.98
C LYS A 73 -24.49 25.40 -9.68
N SER A 74 -23.39 25.98 -10.17
CA SER A 74 -22.04 25.47 -9.88
C SER A 74 -21.73 25.52 -8.39
N ASP A 75 -22.09 26.62 -7.72
CA ASP A 75 -21.84 26.77 -6.27
C ASP A 75 -22.66 25.76 -5.46
N PHE A 76 -23.89 25.45 -5.92
CA PHE A 76 -24.73 24.42 -5.33
C PHE A 76 -24.14 23.03 -5.56
N ASP A 77 -23.70 22.75 -6.78
CA ASP A 77 -23.09 21.49 -7.16
C ASP A 77 -21.80 21.23 -6.35
N ASP A 78 -20.96 22.26 -6.18
CA ASP A 78 -19.74 22.22 -5.37
C ASP A 78 -20.03 21.95 -3.89
N ALA A 79 -21.10 22.56 -3.34
CA ALA A 79 -21.51 22.31 -1.96
C ALA A 79 -21.97 20.86 -1.76
N VAL A 80 -22.70 20.30 -2.74
CA VAL A 80 -23.15 18.90 -2.73
C VAL A 80 -21.95 17.95 -2.87
N ILE A 81 -21.03 18.21 -3.80
CA ILE A 81 -19.78 17.45 -3.95
C ILE A 81 -18.99 17.45 -2.64
N LYS A 82 -18.79 18.63 -2.06
CA LYS A 82 -18.08 18.80 -0.79
C LYS A 82 -18.73 18.01 0.34
N TYR A 83 -20.06 17.96 0.40
CA TYR A 83 -20.77 17.11 1.36
C TYR A 83 -20.45 15.63 1.17
N PHE A 84 -20.48 15.10 -0.06
CA PHE A 84 -20.16 13.69 -0.33
C PHE A 84 -18.69 13.37 -0.07
N THR A 85 -17.78 14.28 -0.42
CA THR A 85 -16.35 14.15 -0.14
C THR A 85 -16.05 14.14 1.35
N ILE A 86 -16.69 15.04 2.14
CA ILE A 86 -16.47 15.12 3.59
C ILE A 86 -17.13 13.96 4.35
N THR A 87 -18.32 13.54 3.93
CA THR A 87 -19.11 12.54 4.69
C THR A 87 -18.93 11.10 4.23
N ALA A 88 -18.23 10.89 3.11
CA ALA A 88 -18.03 9.58 2.48
C ALA A 88 -19.33 8.78 2.24
N LYS A 89 -20.47 9.49 2.11
CA LYS A 89 -21.77 8.86 1.86
C LYS A 89 -21.79 8.21 0.46
N PRO A 90 -22.49 7.09 0.26
CA PRO A 90 -22.60 6.48 -1.06
C PRO A 90 -23.35 7.39 -2.03
N LEU A 91 -22.85 7.53 -3.27
CA LEU A 91 -23.45 8.40 -4.29
C LEU A 91 -24.85 7.97 -4.74
N TYR A 92 -25.29 6.74 -4.46
CA TYR A 92 -26.68 6.35 -4.69
C TYR A 92 -27.66 7.16 -3.81
N SER A 93 -27.17 7.81 -2.74
CA SER A 93 -27.99 8.72 -1.92
C SER A 93 -28.47 9.94 -2.70
N LEU A 94 -27.78 10.33 -3.79
CA LEU A 94 -28.26 11.36 -4.74
C LEU A 94 -29.43 10.89 -5.60
N GLU A 95 -29.75 9.60 -5.57
CA GLU A 95 -30.82 8.99 -6.36
C GLU A 95 -32.07 8.73 -5.49
N THR A 96 -31.98 8.92 -4.16
CA THR A 96 -33.14 8.76 -3.28
C THR A 96 -34.03 10.02 -3.33
N GLN A 97 -35.34 9.80 -3.39
CA GLN A 97 -36.31 10.88 -3.54
C GLN A 97 -36.29 11.82 -2.33
N GLU A 98 -36.20 11.29 -1.13
CA GLU A 98 -36.21 12.06 0.12
C GLU A 98 -35.00 13.00 0.22
N PHE A 99 -33.84 12.56 -0.29
CA PHE A 99 -32.63 13.37 -0.28
C PHE A 99 -32.65 14.44 -1.38
N ARG A 100 -33.18 14.12 -2.56
CA ARG A 100 -33.42 15.10 -3.64
C ARG A 100 -34.39 16.19 -3.20
N GLU A 101 -35.51 15.81 -2.58
CA GLU A 101 -36.48 16.76 -2.03
C GLU A 101 -35.85 17.65 -0.95
N LEU A 102 -35.01 17.08 -0.07
CA LEU A 102 -34.26 17.85 0.93
C LEU A 102 -33.32 18.89 0.30
N LEU A 103 -32.56 18.50 -0.73
CA LEU A 103 -31.65 19.40 -1.45
C LEU A 103 -32.41 20.52 -2.17
N VAL A 104 -33.53 20.20 -2.80
CA VAL A 104 -34.43 21.18 -3.42
C VAL A 104 -35.01 22.13 -2.37
N ASN A 105 -35.42 21.63 -1.20
CA ASN A 105 -35.91 22.46 -0.10
C ASN A 105 -34.82 23.39 0.47
N PHE A 106 -33.57 22.91 0.56
CA PHE A 106 -32.44 23.78 0.95
C PHE A 106 -32.15 24.84 -0.11
N ALA A 107 -32.20 24.51 -1.39
CA ALA A 107 -32.07 25.48 -2.47
C ALA A 107 -33.18 26.55 -2.41
N LYS A 108 -34.43 26.15 -2.08
CA LYS A 108 -35.57 27.06 -1.88
C LYS A 108 -35.42 27.96 -0.66
N LEU A 109 -34.81 27.47 0.43
CA LEU A 109 -34.54 28.26 1.64
C LEU A 109 -33.43 29.30 1.42
N GLY A 110 -32.50 29.04 0.50
CA GLY A 110 -31.55 30.03 0.02
C GLY A 110 -32.26 31.09 -0.82
N GLN A 111 -32.63 32.23 -0.21
CA GLN A 111 -33.42 33.32 -0.83
C GLN A 111 -32.79 34.01 -2.07
N LYS A 112 -31.79 33.44 -2.74
CA LYS A 112 -30.98 34.09 -3.78
C LYS A 112 -30.68 33.23 -5.02
N TYR A 113 -31.28 32.05 -5.18
CA TYR A 113 -31.17 31.26 -6.41
C TYR A 113 -32.11 31.80 -7.50
N ARG A 114 -31.61 32.00 -8.73
CA ARG A 114 -32.33 32.67 -9.83
C ARG A 114 -32.90 31.71 -10.90
N GLY A 115 -32.72 30.39 -10.75
CA GLY A 115 -33.23 29.37 -11.68
C GLY A 115 -34.53 28.72 -11.18
N ASP A 116 -35.22 28.01 -12.07
CA ASP A 116 -36.36 27.16 -11.70
C ASP A 116 -35.87 26.05 -10.76
N ILE A 117 -36.39 26.03 -9.53
CA ILE A 117 -36.00 25.05 -8.52
C ILE A 117 -36.91 23.82 -8.64
N ASP A 118 -36.52 22.92 -9.53
CA ASP A 118 -37.09 21.59 -9.68
C ASP A 118 -36.02 20.50 -9.43
N ASP A 119 -36.39 19.23 -9.59
CA ASP A 119 -35.51 18.07 -9.41
C ASP A 119 -34.27 18.06 -10.34
N SER A 120 -34.24 18.90 -11.38
CA SER A 120 -33.11 19.02 -12.31
C SER A 120 -31.95 19.87 -11.78
N ILE A 121 -32.16 20.58 -10.66
CA ILE A 121 -31.09 21.29 -9.95
C ILE A 121 -30.08 20.31 -9.34
N VAL A 122 -30.54 19.12 -8.92
CA VAL A 122 -29.68 18.10 -8.31
C VAL A 122 -28.92 17.36 -9.40
N MET A 123 -27.58 17.43 -9.34
CA MET A 123 -26.69 16.72 -10.25
C MET A 123 -27.00 15.22 -10.37
N LYS A 124 -26.77 14.66 -11.56
CA LYS A 124 -26.88 13.22 -11.81
C LYS A 124 -25.62 12.51 -11.32
N ARG A 125 -25.81 11.31 -10.76
CA ARG A 125 -24.74 10.46 -10.19
C ARG A 125 -23.51 10.30 -11.09
N GLY A 126 -23.69 10.15 -12.41
CA GLY A 126 -22.57 10.02 -13.34
C GLY A 126 -21.69 11.27 -13.41
N SER A 127 -22.30 12.46 -13.42
CA SER A 127 -21.59 13.74 -13.39
C SER A 127 -20.95 14.01 -12.03
N SER A 128 -21.64 13.66 -10.94
CA SER A 128 -21.11 13.74 -9.56
C SER A 128 -19.88 12.87 -9.38
N LYS A 129 -19.88 11.65 -9.95
CA LYS A 129 -18.75 10.73 -9.86
C LYS A 129 -17.50 11.31 -10.52
N ALA A 130 -17.60 11.83 -11.74
CA ALA A 130 -16.47 12.41 -12.46
C ALA A 130 -15.88 13.64 -11.73
N LEU A 131 -16.75 14.49 -11.18
CA LEU A 131 -16.33 15.67 -10.41
C LEU A 131 -15.69 15.27 -9.07
N ILE A 132 -16.25 14.29 -8.37
CA ILE A 132 -15.67 13.77 -7.12
C ILE A 132 -14.34 13.08 -7.38
N ASP A 133 -14.23 12.27 -8.44
CA ASP A 133 -12.98 11.62 -8.82
C ASP A 133 -11.91 12.68 -9.14
N ASN A 134 -12.23 13.74 -9.89
CA ASN A 134 -11.30 14.85 -10.15
C ASN A 134 -10.92 15.63 -8.89
N THR A 135 -11.88 15.99 -8.03
CA THR A 135 -11.60 16.70 -6.77
C THR A 135 -10.80 15.82 -5.81
N LEU A 136 -11.04 14.50 -5.79
CA LEU A 136 -10.25 13.56 -5.00
C LEU A 136 -8.83 13.43 -5.55
N THR A 137 -8.64 13.42 -6.88
CA THR A 137 -7.31 13.41 -7.49
C THR A 137 -6.54 14.69 -7.16
N GLU A 138 -7.14 15.87 -7.33
CA GLU A 138 -6.51 17.15 -6.97
C GLU A 138 -6.19 17.24 -5.47
N LYS A 139 -7.10 16.75 -4.60
CA LYS A 139 -6.86 16.65 -3.15
C LYS A 139 -5.78 15.64 -2.82
N THR A 140 -5.69 14.55 -3.56
CA THR A 140 -4.66 13.52 -3.38
C THR A 140 -3.30 14.09 -3.75
N GLU A 141 -3.19 14.83 -4.86
CA GLU A 141 -1.97 15.54 -5.24
C GLU A 141 -1.57 16.59 -4.19
N GLU A 142 -2.51 17.41 -3.67
CA GLU A 142 -2.25 18.35 -2.56
C GLU A 142 -1.78 17.64 -1.29
N ILE A 143 -2.37 16.49 -0.95
CA ILE A 143 -2.02 15.70 0.24
C ILE A 143 -0.67 15.01 0.05
N VAL A 144 -0.37 14.50 -1.15
CA VAL A 144 0.92 13.92 -1.50
C VAL A 144 2.01 14.99 -1.38
N ASP A 145 1.80 16.19 -1.93
CA ASP A 145 2.74 17.30 -1.82
C ASP A 145 2.93 17.77 -0.37
N PHE A 146 1.84 17.82 0.42
CA PHE A 146 1.91 18.14 1.86
C PHE A 146 2.65 17.06 2.67
N VAL A 147 2.40 15.78 2.40
CA VAL A 147 3.06 14.65 3.09
C VAL A 147 4.55 14.58 2.75
N TYR A 148 4.93 14.83 1.49
CA TYR A 148 6.33 14.86 1.07
C TYR A 148 7.09 16.09 1.58
N LYS A 149 6.50 17.30 1.55
CA LYS A 149 7.19 18.54 1.96
C LYS A 149 7.16 18.83 3.46
N GLU A 150 6.04 18.62 4.15
CA GLU A 150 5.87 19.10 5.55
C GLU A 150 6.16 18.02 6.59
N LEU A 151 5.92 16.74 6.28
CA LEU A 151 6.12 15.65 7.24
C LEU A 151 7.47 14.94 7.12
N GLY A 152 8.22 15.18 6.03
CA GLY A 152 9.52 14.54 5.78
C GLY A 152 9.46 13.01 5.70
N VAL A 153 8.26 12.43 5.53
CA VAL A 153 8.08 10.98 5.45
C VAL A 153 8.17 10.58 3.99
N SER A 154 9.37 10.20 3.56
CA SER A 154 9.52 9.40 2.36
C SER A 154 9.00 7.99 2.65
N LEU A 155 7.86 7.63 2.06
CA LEU A 155 7.30 6.28 2.14
C LEU A 155 8.09 5.26 1.27
N THR A 156 9.19 5.70 0.63
CA THR A 156 10.12 4.85 -0.11
C THR A 156 11.42 4.58 0.66
N THR A 157 11.62 5.18 1.83
CA THR A 157 12.80 4.89 2.66
C THR A 157 12.67 3.51 3.32
N PRO A 158 13.62 2.59 3.12
CA PRO A 158 13.58 1.26 3.70
C PRO A 158 13.75 1.34 5.22
N ASN A 159 12.72 0.95 5.97
CA ASN A 159 12.84 0.68 7.40
C ASN A 159 13.19 -0.80 7.60
N LEU A 160 14.29 -1.07 8.29
CA LEU A 160 14.73 -2.44 8.64
C LEU A 160 13.68 -3.12 9.51
N THR A 161 13.34 -4.38 9.21
CA THR A 161 12.39 -5.16 10.03
C THR A 161 12.97 -5.45 11.42
N ARG A 162 12.07 -5.59 12.40
CA ARG A 162 12.36 -5.77 13.84
C ARG A 162 13.12 -7.06 14.21
N TRP A 163 13.25 -8.01 13.29
CA TRP A 163 13.76 -9.35 13.59
C TRP A 163 15.25 -9.39 13.95
N MET A 164 16.03 -8.39 13.56
CA MET A 164 17.48 -8.30 13.83
C MET A 164 17.86 -7.14 14.76
N THR A 165 16.90 -6.53 15.47
CA THR A 165 17.15 -5.33 16.29
C THR A 165 18.14 -5.60 17.42
N SER A 166 17.99 -6.71 18.15
CA SER A 166 18.89 -7.04 19.28
C SER A 166 20.33 -7.24 18.82
N TYR A 167 20.55 -7.98 17.73
CA TYR A 167 21.88 -8.17 17.15
C TYR A 167 22.46 -6.88 16.58
N THR A 168 21.64 -6.05 15.92
CA THR A 168 22.09 -4.76 15.38
C THR A 168 22.52 -3.81 16.50
N CYS A 169 21.77 -3.77 17.60
CA CYS A 169 22.14 -3.01 18.79
C CYS A 169 23.48 -3.49 19.37
N ALA A 170 23.63 -4.80 19.61
CA ALA A 170 24.87 -5.37 20.11
C ALA A 170 26.06 -5.06 19.18
N SER A 171 25.90 -5.28 17.88
CA SER A 171 26.92 -4.99 16.85
C SER A 171 27.37 -3.52 16.87
N GLN A 172 26.44 -2.57 16.98
CA GLN A 172 26.77 -1.15 17.10
C GLN A 172 27.50 -0.80 18.40
N VAL A 173 27.13 -1.43 19.51
CA VAL A 173 27.82 -1.26 20.80
C VAL A 173 29.27 -1.72 20.68
N TYR A 174 29.51 -2.90 20.11
CA TYR A 174 30.86 -3.44 19.93
C TYR A 174 31.67 -2.66 18.89
N GLU A 175 31.06 -2.17 17.81
CA GLU A 175 31.70 -1.31 16.80
C GLU A 175 32.17 0.03 17.40
N HIS A 176 31.41 0.60 18.34
CA HIS A 176 31.71 1.88 18.97
C HIS A 176 32.31 1.76 20.37
N LEU A 177 32.66 0.55 20.81
CA LEU A 177 33.14 0.26 22.15
C LEU A 177 34.39 1.06 22.53
N SER A 178 35.31 1.27 21.58
CA SER A 178 36.51 2.09 21.78
C SER A 178 36.19 3.55 22.09
N LYS A 179 35.15 4.11 21.45
CA LYS A 179 34.66 5.47 21.72
C LYS A 179 33.95 5.56 23.06
N LEU A 180 33.19 4.52 23.44
CA LEU A 180 32.53 4.43 24.75
C LEU A 180 33.58 4.39 25.87
N ILE A 181 34.62 3.57 25.73
CA ILE A 181 35.75 3.49 26.67
C ILE A 181 36.45 4.85 26.81
N ALA A 182 36.72 5.54 25.69
CA ALA A 182 37.37 6.86 25.71
C ALA A 182 36.54 7.95 26.42
N GLN A 183 35.23 7.71 26.62
CA GLN A 183 34.30 8.64 27.26
C GLN A 183 33.76 8.12 28.60
N LEU A 184 34.36 7.08 29.17
CA LEU A 184 33.92 6.45 30.44
C LEU A 184 33.66 7.47 31.55
N ASN A 185 34.54 8.47 31.68
CA ASN A 185 34.47 9.52 32.69
C ASN A 185 33.24 10.46 32.59
N LYS A 186 32.45 10.36 31.50
CA LYS A 186 31.21 11.13 31.32
C LYS A 186 29.97 10.40 31.82
N PHE A 187 30.08 9.13 32.16
CA PHE A 187 28.97 8.29 32.59
C PHE A 187 28.97 8.11 34.11
N ASP A 188 27.84 7.69 34.69
CA ASP A 188 27.79 7.28 36.08
C ASP A 188 28.52 5.94 36.32
N ASP A 189 28.82 5.64 37.58
CA ASP A 189 29.60 4.46 37.98
C ASP A 189 28.94 3.14 37.52
N THR A 190 27.60 3.09 37.49
CA THR A 190 26.88 1.88 37.06
C THR A 190 27.06 1.62 35.57
N ILE A 191 26.97 2.65 34.74
CA ILE A 191 27.19 2.54 33.29
C ILE A 191 28.67 2.27 33.00
N GLN A 192 29.58 2.86 33.75
CA GLN A 192 31.02 2.57 33.62
C GLN A 192 31.32 1.09 33.87
N ASP A 193 30.78 0.51 34.94
CA ASP A 193 30.94 -0.92 35.25
C ASP A 193 30.41 -1.82 34.12
N ILE A 194 29.25 -1.47 33.55
CA ILE A 194 28.66 -2.20 32.41
C ILE A 194 29.56 -2.11 31.16
N ILE A 195 30.05 -0.93 30.81
CA ILE A 195 30.94 -0.75 29.65
C ILE A 195 32.22 -1.55 29.84
N MET A 196 32.78 -1.55 31.05
CA MET A 196 33.98 -2.30 31.38
C MET A 196 33.74 -3.81 31.31
N ASP A 197 32.62 -4.30 31.82
CA ASP A 197 32.23 -5.72 31.71
C ASP A 197 32.06 -6.17 30.26
N ILE A 198 31.31 -5.41 29.44
CA ILE A 198 31.14 -5.67 28.00
C ILE A 198 32.50 -5.63 27.27
N SER A 199 33.42 -4.78 27.73
CA SER A 199 34.75 -4.66 27.15
C SER A 199 35.73 -5.78 27.51
N SER A 200 35.37 -6.64 28.47
CA SER A 200 36.19 -7.78 28.85
C SER A 200 36.49 -8.69 27.67
N THR A 201 37.66 -9.33 27.70
CA THR A 201 38.09 -10.28 26.66
C THR A 201 37.08 -11.41 26.48
N ASP A 202 36.48 -11.88 27.58
CA ASP A 202 35.50 -12.96 27.57
C ASP A 202 34.22 -12.54 26.83
N ASN A 203 33.64 -11.39 27.18
CA ASN A 203 32.43 -10.90 26.52
C ASN A 203 32.67 -10.53 25.05
N ARG A 204 33.85 -10.02 24.70
CA ARG A 204 34.25 -9.79 23.31
C ARG A 204 34.33 -11.11 22.53
N GLY A 205 34.96 -12.14 23.10
CA GLY A 205 35.02 -13.46 22.49
C GLY A 205 33.64 -14.07 22.28
N LEU A 206 32.73 -13.96 23.26
CA LEU A 206 31.34 -14.42 23.12
C LEU A 206 30.59 -13.68 22.01
N PHE A 207 30.79 -12.36 21.88
CA PHE A 207 30.19 -11.59 20.80
C PHE A 207 30.77 -11.98 19.43
N GLU A 208 32.08 -12.18 19.31
CA GLU A 208 32.71 -12.63 18.07
C GLU A 208 32.16 -14.00 17.61
N GLU A 209 31.93 -14.93 18.55
CA GLU A 209 31.29 -16.21 18.26
C GLU A 209 29.85 -16.04 17.75
N LEU A 210 29.07 -15.14 18.37
CA LEU A 210 27.72 -14.81 17.92
C LEU A 210 27.72 -14.14 16.54
N ASP A 211 28.64 -13.21 16.31
CA ASP A 211 28.75 -12.43 15.08
C ASP A 211 29.01 -13.32 13.85
N ILE A 212 29.80 -14.39 14.01
CA ILE A 212 30.06 -15.38 12.96
C ILE A 212 28.77 -15.99 12.41
N ILE A 213 27.75 -16.20 13.25
CA ILE A 213 26.48 -16.82 12.85
C ILE A 213 25.46 -15.75 12.42
N TYR A 214 25.35 -14.66 13.17
CA TYR A 214 24.31 -13.66 12.95
C TYR A 214 24.60 -12.72 11.78
N LYS A 215 25.88 -12.51 11.42
CA LYS A 215 26.24 -11.63 10.31
C LYS A 215 25.73 -12.15 8.96
N PRO A 216 25.98 -13.41 8.55
CA PRO A 216 25.39 -13.96 7.32
C PRO A 216 23.85 -13.92 7.35
N LEU A 217 23.23 -14.23 8.50
CA LEU A 217 21.77 -14.14 8.67
C LEU A 217 21.24 -12.72 8.46
N LYS A 218 21.95 -11.70 8.95
CA LYS A 218 21.59 -10.29 8.73
C LYS A 218 21.67 -9.92 7.25
N GLU A 219 22.68 -10.41 6.53
CA GLU A 219 22.84 -10.20 5.09
C GLU A 219 21.70 -10.86 4.31
N CYS A 220 21.35 -12.11 4.61
CA CYS A 220 20.18 -12.79 4.02
C CYS A 220 18.87 -12.04 4.30
N ASN A 221 18.67 -11.58 5.55
CA ASN A 221 17.48 -10.81 5.93
C ASN A 221 17.40 -9.49 5.15
N ALA A 222 18.51 -8.77 5.01
CA ALA A 222 18.57 -7.55 4.21
C ALA A 222 18.34 -7.81 2.71
N TYR A 223 18.79 -8.95 2.21
CA TYR A 223 18.57 -9.38 0.82
C TYR A 223 17.07 -9.57 0.53
N PHE A 224 16.39 -10.41 1.30
CA PHE A 224 14.95 -10.71 1.12
C PHE A 224 14.01 -9.58 1.54
N GLN A 225 14.53 -8.54 2.22
CA GLN A 225 13.78 -7.30 2.42
C GLN A 225 13.69 -6.43 1.16
N LYS A 226 14.37 -6.76 0.07
CA LYS A 226 14.24 -6.01 -1.19
C LYS A 226 13.03 -6.51 -1.98
N ASN A 227 12.23 -5.58 -2.49
CA ASN A 227 11.04 -5.86 -3.33
C ASN A 227 11.37 -6.59 -4.65
N SER A 228 12.64 -6.67 -5.03
CA SER A 228 13.08 -7.28 -6.30
C SER A 228 13.43 -8.76 -6.18
N THR A 229 13.32 -9.36 -4.99
CA THR A 229 13.71 -10.76 -4.79
C THR A 229 12.59 -11.71 -5.18
N VAL A 230 12.97 -12.83 -5.79
CA VAL A 230 12.03 -13.84 -6.29
C VAL A 230 12.10 -15.10 -5.45
N ILE A 231 10.98 -15.82 -5.34
CA ILE A 231 10.91 -17.08 -4.58
C ILE A 231 11.96 -18.12 -5.00
N SER A 232 12.45 -18.07 -6.24
CA SER A 232 13.48 -18.99 -6.75
C SER A 232 14.81 -18.94 -5.99
N GLU A 233 15.08 -17.82 -5.33
CA GLU A 233 16.32 -17.58 -4.61
C GLU A 233 16.27 -18.11 -3.16
N VAL A 234 15.07 -18.33 -2.61
CA VAL A 234 14.87 -18.70 -1.20
C VAL A 234 15.61 -19.98 -0.85
N LEU A 235 15.36 -21.07 -1.58
CA LEU A 235 16.01 -22.35 -1.33
C LEU A 235 17.53 -22.27 -1.57
N HIS A 236 17.95 -21.54 -2.59
CA HIS A 236 19.38 -21.35 -2.88
C HIS A 236 20.09 -20.66 -1.70
N VAL A 237 19.52 -19.56 -1.19
CA VAL A 237 20.11 -18.79 -0.08
C VAL A 237 20.12 -19.61 1.21
N TYR A 238 19.09 -20.38 1.51
CA TYR A 238 19.11 -21.26 2.69
C TYR A 238 20.19 -22.33 2.62
N LEU A 239 20.37 -22.97 1.46
CA LEU A 239 21.44 -23.96 1.28
C LEU A 239 22.82 -23.31 1.38
N SER A 240 23.01 -22.13 0.76
CA SER A 240 24.28 -21.41 0.81
C SER A 240 24.60 -20.88 2.22
N LEU A 241 23.58 -20.48 2.98
CA LEU A 241 23.73 -20.13 4.40
C LEU A 241 24.13 -21.35 5.24
N LEU A 242 23.58 -22.53 4.91
CA LEU A 242 23.94 -23.77 5.59
C LEU A 242 25.40 -24.16 5.31
N ASP A 243 25.85 -24.00 4.05
CA ASP A 243 27.25 -24.19 3.64
C ASP A 243 28.19 -23.24 4.42
N GLU A 244 27.89 -21.93 4.42
CA GLU A 244 28.68 -20.90 5.10
C GLU A 244 28.76 -21.17 6.61
N VAL A 245 27.63 -21.43 7.26
CA VAL A 245 27.60 -21.69 8.71
C VAL A 245 28.35 -22.97 9.06
N GLN A 246 28.19 -24.03 8.27
CA GLN A 246 28.92 -25.29 8.48
C GLN A 246 30.44 -25.06 8.39
N GLU A 247 30.90 -24.37 7.35
CA GLU A 247 32.33 -24.04 7.17
C GLU A 247 32.88 -23.24 8.37
N LYS A 248 32.16 -22.20 8.82
CA LYS A 248 32.62 -21.41 9.97
C LYS A 248 32.56 -22.19 11.27
N CYS A 249 31.61 -23.10 11.42
CA CYS A 249 31.49 -23.96 12.58
C CYS A 249 32.69 -24.91 12.71
N ASP A 250 33.17 -25.44 11.60
CA ASP A 250 34.28 -26.39 11.58
C ASP A 250 35.63 -25.69 11.84
N HIS A 251 35.78 -24.41 11.45
CA HIS A 251 37.07 -23.71 11.52
C HIS A 251 37.20 -22.64 12.62
N ARG A 252 36.10 -21.98 13.03
CA ARG A 252 36.15 -20.79 13.90
C ARG A 252 35.42 -20.93 15.23
N LEU A 253 34.48 -21.86 15.38
CA LEU A 253 33.65 -22.01 16.58
C LEU A 253 34.00 -23.26 17.39
N THR A 254 35.25 -23.36 17.82
CA THR A 254 35.79 -24.55 18.50
C THR A 254 35.55 -24.60 20.01
N THR A 255 35.11 -23.50 20.61
CA THR A 255 34.81 -23.43 22.05
C THR A 255 33.58 -24.26 22.42
N LYS A 256 33.31 -24.43 23.71
CA LYS A 256 32.09 -25.13 24.17
C LYS A 256 30.83 -24.37 23.75
N ASN A 257 30.83 -23.04 23.89
CA ASN A 257 29.69 -22.20 23.56
C ASN A 257 29.50 -22.11 22.03
N GLY A 258 30.57 -21.89 21.27
CA GLY A 258 30.56 -21.89 19.81
C GLY A 258 29.98 -23.18 19.22
N ARG A 259 30.39 -24.35 19.72
CA ARG A 259 29.83 -25.64 19.27
C ARG A 259 28.34 -25.80 19.56
N VAL A 260 27.87 -25.29 20.70
CA VAL A 260 26.44 -25.29 21.03
C VAL A 260 25.69 -24.35 20.08
N LEU A 261 26.20 -23.14 19.86
CA LEU A 261 25.63 -22.17 18.94
C LEU A 261 25.51 -22.74 17.53
N CYS A 262 26.58 -23.34 17.01
CA CYS A 262 26.62 -24.03 15.72
C CYS A 262 25.53 -25.09 15.59
N LYS A 263 25.44 -25.98 16.57
CA LYS A 263 24.44 -27.05 16.56
C LYS A 263 23.02 -26.49 16.46
N PHE A 264 22.71 -25.44 17.21
CA PHE A 264 21.38 -24.82 17.18
C PHE A 264 21.13 -24.03 15.89
N ALA A 265 22.13 -23.31 15.38
CA ALA A 265 22.04 -22.56 14.12
C ALA A 265 21.78 -23.49 12.93
N LEU A 266 22.59 -24.54 12.77
CA LEU A 266 22.42 -25.54 11.72
C LEU A 266 21.05 -26.22 11.81
N LYS A 267 20.63 -26.59 13.03
CA LYS A 267 19.30 -27.19 13.25
C LYS A 267 18.17 -26.23 12.89
N ALA A 268 18.30 -24.94 13.21
CA ALA A 268 17.29 -23.94 12.89
C ALA A 268 17.19 -23.74 11.37
N ILE A 269 18.31 -23.62 10.66
CA ILE A 269 18.35 -23.48 9.19
C ILE A 269 17.73 -24.71 8.52
N LYS A 270 18.13 -25.92 8.92
CA LYS A 270 17.56 -27.17 8.39
C LYS A 270 16.04 -27.24 8.60
N LYS A 271 15.57 -26.85 9.79
CA LYS A 271 14.13 -26.77 10.06
C LYS A 271 13.43 -25.80 9.09
N GLN A 272 14.01 -24.64 8.81
CA GLN A 272 13.43 -23.71 7.83
C GLN A 272 13.35 -24.33 6.43
N ILE A 273 14.36 -25.11 6.02
CA ILE A 273 14.32 -25.85 4.76
C ILE A 273 13.22 -26.93 4.78
N ASP A 274 13.04 -27.63 5.90
CA ASP A 274 11.99 -28.63 6.05
C ASP A 274 10.58 -28.02 5.92
N ASP A 275 10.40 -26.79 6.40
CA ASP A 275 9.16 -26.01 6.32
C ASP A 275 8.88 -25.47 4.90
N LEU A 276 9.84 -25.54 3.96
CA LEU A 276 9.62 -25.11 2.57
C LEU A 276 8.64 -26.04 1.84
N ILE A 277 7.69 -25.41 1.16
CA ILE A 277 6.71 -26.07 0.27
C ILE A 277 7.28 -26.34 -1.12
N SER A 278 6.63 -27.22 -1.89
CA SER A 278 7.03 -27.64 -3.24
C SER A 278 7.22 -26.48 -4.23
N ALA A 279 6.48 -25.37 -4.05
CA ALA A 279 6.65 -24.15 -4.85
C ALA A 279 8.08 -23.60 -4.82
N HIS A 280 8.78 -23.67 -3.68
CA HIS A 280 10.17 -23.22 -3.58
C HIS A 280 11.13 -24.09 -4.40
N TYR A 281 10.88 -25.41 -4.43
CA TYR A 281 11.68 -26.36 -5.19
C TYR A 281 11.44 -26.21 -6.70
N ALA A 282 10.18 -26.07 -7.11
CA ALA A 282 9.83 -25.81 -8.50
C ALA A 282 10.39 -24.46 -8.99
N ALA A 283 10.29 -23.41 -8.17
CA ALA A 283 10.86 -22.11 -8.49
C ALA A 283 12.40 -22.16 -8.63
N TYR A 284 13.08 -22.90 -7.75
CA TYR A 284 14.53 -23.14 -7.87
C TYR A 284 14.88 -23.83 -9.20
N TYR A 285 14.12 -24.86 -9.58
CA TYR A 285 14.32 -25.56 -10.86
C TYR A 285 14.10 -24.65 -12.07
N LEU A 286 13.08 -23.79 -12.03
CA LEU A 286 12.78 -22.83 -13.11
C LEU A 286 13.75 -21.66 -13.17
N ASN A 287 14.71 -21.56 -12.25
CA ASN A 287 15.80 -20.60 -12.36
C ASN A 287 16.90 -21.16 -13.29
N PRO A 288 17.21 -20.50 -14.42
CA PRO A 288 18.19 -21.00 -15.38
C PRO A 288 19.59 -21.21 -14.79
N ALA A 289 19.95 -20.46 -13.74
CA ALA A 289 21.25 -20.57 -13.08
C ALA A 289 21.39 -21.84 -12.23
N TYR A 290 20.29 -22.41 -11.71
CA TYR A 290 20.32 -23.48 -10.71
C TYR A 290 19.49 -24.72 -11.06
N LYS A 291 18.97 -24.81 -12.29
CA LYS A 291 18.01 -25.82 -12.75
C LYS A 291 18.40 -27.32 -12.67
N SER A 292 19.60 -27.66 -12.23
CA SER A 292 19.98 -29.08 -12.06
C SER A 292 19.38 -29.65 -10.77
N ILE A 293 18.47 -30.61 -10.94
CA ILE A 293 17.83 -31.34 -9.85
C ILE A 293 18.86 -32.24 -9.15
N GLU A 294 19.83 -32.77 -9.89
CA GLU A 294 20.89 -33.63 -9.37
C GLU A 294 21.81 -32.87 -8.41
N ILE A 295 22.22 -31.65 -8.80
CA ILE A 295 23.02 -30.77 -7.93
C ILE A 295 22.21 -30.39 -6.68
N LEU A 296 20.92 -30.06 -6.85
CA LEU A 296 20.05 -29.76 -5.72
C LEU A 296 19.93 -30.94 -4.75
N GLN A 297 19.68 -32.15 -5.26
CA GLN A 297 19.57 -33.34 -4.43
C GLN A 297 20.90 -33.64 -3.72
N GLY A 298 22.03 -33.52 -4.42
CA GLY A 298 23.36 -33.68 -3.81
C GLY A 298 23.57 -32.74 -2.61
N ARG A 299 23.22 -31.45 -2.76
CA ARG A 299 23.30 -30.49 -1.63
C ARG A 299 22.37 -30.85 -0.47
N LEU A 300 21.16 -31.34 -0.74
CA LEU A 300 20.25 -31.80 0.33
C LEU A 300 20.83 -33.01 1.06
N ASP A 301 21.41 -33.96 0.32
CA ASP A 301 21.99 -35.19 0.86
C ASP A 301 23.24 -34.88 1.70
N ASP A 302 24.13 -34.01 1.21
CA ASP A 302 25.32 -33.52 1.95
C ASP A 302 24.93 -32.95 3.32
N HIS A 303 23.79 -32.28 3.38
CA HIS A 303 23.23 -31.70 4.60
C HIS A 303 22.30 -32.61 5.39
N GLN A 304 22.11 -33.86 4.96
CA GLN A 304 21.22 -34.86 5.60
C GLN A 304 19.75 -34.40 5.69
N ILE A 305 19.25 -33.73 4.65
CA ILE A 305 17.87 -33.25 4.57
C ILE A 305 17.04 -34.29 3.81
N ALA A 306 16.10 -34.94 4.50
CA ALA A 306 15.31 -36.06 3.96
C ALA A 306 14.16 -35.59 3.05
N LYS A 307 14.49 -34.92 1.94
CA LYS A 307 13.54 -34.43 0.93
C LYS A 307 13.95 -34.96 -0.45
N ASN A 308 12.97 -35.41 -1.23
CA ASN A 308 13.17 -35.79 -2.62
C ASN A 308 12.88 -34.59 -3.53
N ALA A 309 13.93 -33.89 -3.95
CA ALA A 309 13.81 -32.70 -4.78
C ALA A 309 13.09 -32.97 -6.10
N LYS A 310 13.35 -34.13 -6.71
CA LYS A 310 12.75 -34.50 -7.99
C LYS A 310 11.23 -34.67 -7.87
N GLU A 311 10.76 -35.40 -6.85
CA GLU A 311 9.33 -35.57 -6.60
C GLU A 311 8.64 -34.23 -6.32
N LEU A 312 9.25 -33.37 -5.49
CA LEU A 312 8.68 -32.07 -5.14
C LEU A 312 8.56 -31.14 -6.35
N VAL A 313 9.59 -31.10 -7.22
CA VAL A 313 9.57 -30.31 -8.45
C VAL A 313 8.50 -30.82 -9.41
N ILE A 314 8.51 -32.12 -9.73
CA ILE A 314 7.59 -32.70 -10.72
C ILE A 314 6.14 -32.53 -10.26
N HIS A 315 5.84 -32.91 -9.02
CA HIS A 315 4.49 -32.80 -8.45
C HIS A 315 3.94 -31.38 -8.56
N GLU A 316 4.75 -30.36 -8.24
CA GLU A 316 4.30 -28.98 -8.27
C GLU A 316 4.13 -28.43 -9.70
N LEU A 317 5.01 -28.78 -10.63
CA LEU A 317 4.87 -28.40 -12.04
C LEU A 317 3.62 -29.02 -12.66
N GLU A 318 3.35 -30.29 -12.38
CA GLU A 318 2.14 -30.99 -12.85
C GLU A 318 0.86 -30.36 -12.26
N ARG A 319 0.85 -30.11 -10.94
CA ARG A 319 -0.26 -29.44 -10.26
C ARG A 319 -0.59 -28.08 -10.89
N LEU A 320 0.44 -27.27 -11.16
CA LEU A 320 0.26 -25.94 -11.74
C LEU A 320 -0.14 -25.99 -13.22
N ASP A 321 0.39 -26.94 -14.01
CA ASP A 321 -0.06 -27.16 -15.39
C ASP A 321 -1.55 -27.53 -15.42
N GLU A 322 -2.00 -28.44 -14.54
CA GLU A 322 -3.41 -28.80 -14.46
C GLU A 322 -4.32 -27.61 -14.12
N GLU A 323 -3.92 -26.77 -13.17
CA GLU A 323 -4.67 -25.56 -12.81
C GLU A 323 -4.79 -24.60 -13.99
N LEU A 324 -3.69 -24.33 -14.70
CA LEU A 324 -3.68 -23.44 -15.87
C LEU A 324 -4.54 -23.99 -17.02
N ASN A 325 -4.60 -25.31 -17.18
CA ASN A 325 -5.45 -25.94 -18.19
C ASN A 325 -6.94 -25.93 -17.79
N LYS A 326 -7.28 -25.90 -16.50
CA LYS A 326 -8.67 -25.79 -15.99
C LYS A 326 -9.22 -24.37 -16.12
N ASP A 327 -8.38 -23.35 -15.96
CA ASP A 327 -8.77 -21.93 -16.02
C ASP A 327 -8.86 -21.38 -17.46
N SER A 328 -8.52 -22.17 -18.48
CA SER A 328 -8.70 -21.79 -19.88
C SER A 328 -10.18 -21.87 -20.28
N PRO A 329 -10.87 -20.76 -20.61
CA PRO A 329 -12.23 -20.84 -21.12
C PRO A 329 -12.25 -21.70 -22.39
N LEU A 330 -13.15 -22.68 -22.42
CA LEU A 330 -13.44 -23.52 -23.58
C LEU A 330 -13.60 -22.63 -24.82
N SER A 331 -12.54 -22.54 -25.63
CA SER A 331 -12.63 -21.87 -26.92
C SER A 331 -13.64 -22.68 -27.76
N PRO A 332 -14.66 -22.05 -28.34
CA PRO A 332 -15.55 -22.76 -29.25
C PRO A 332 -14.71 -23.32 -30.41
N PRO A 333 -15.07 -24.50 -30.94
CA PRO A 333 -14.35 -25.11 -32.05
C PRO A 333 -14.27 -24.10 -33.20
N PRO A 334 -13.13 -24.03 -33.93
CA PRO A 334 -13.01 -23.10 -35.03
C PRO A 334 -14.06 -23.44 -36.07
N ASN A 335 -15.05 -22.55 -36.23
CA ASN A 335 -16.00 -22.59 -37.33
C ASN A 335 -15.22 -22.51 -38.64
N ALA A 336 -15.14 -23.65 -39.31
CA ALA A 336 -14.45 -23.83 -40.56
C ALA A 336 -15.25 -23.21 -41.71
N HIS A 337 -15.21 -21.89 -41.89
CA HIS A 337 -15.65 -21.25 -43.14
C HIS A 337 -14.87 -19.98 -43.46
N SER A 338 -13.81 -20.11 -44.26
CA SER A 338 -13.52 -19.18 -45.37
C SER A 338 -12.51 -19.81 -46.32
N SER A 339 -13.01 -20.44 -47.37
CA SER A 339 -12.21 -20.90 -48.50
C SER A 339 -11.88 -19.71 -49.40
N SER A 340 -10.70 -19.11 -49.24
CA SER A 340 -10.10 -18.30 -50.29
C SER A 340 -9.04 -19.12 -51.03
N SER A 341 -9.31 -19.39 -52.30
CA SER A 341 -8.49 -20.16 -53.22
C SER A 341 -7.21 -19.42 -53.61
N SER A 342 -6.04 -19.92 -53.18
CA SER A 342 -4.80 -20.03 -53.99
C SER A 342 -3.61 -20.54 -53.14
N ASP A 343 -3.74 -21.68 -52.47
CA ASP A 343 -2.58 -22.29 -51.81
C ASP A 343 -1.74 -23.08 -52.83
N SER A 344 -0.49 -22.65 -53.02
CA SER A 344 0.50 -23.34 -53.84
C SER A 344 0.81 -24.75 -53.31
N PHE A 345 1.34 -25.63 -54.17
CA PHE A 345 1.83 -26.96 -53.77
C PHE A 345 2.80 -26.89 -52.57
N ILE A 346 3.65 -25.85 -52.50
CA ILE A 346 4.57 -25.62 -51.38
C ILE A 346 3.79 -25.23 -50.11
N THR A 347 2.80 -24.34 -50.21
CA THR A 347 1.96 -23.94 -49.07
C THR A 347 1.18 -25.13 -48.49
N ARG A 348 0.75 -26.06 -49.34
CA ARG A 348 0.07 -27.31 -48.93
C ARG A 348 0.99 -28.27 -48.18
N ARG A 349 2.27 -28.37 -48.58
CA ARG A 349 3.28 -29.18 -47.87
C ARG A 349 3.73 -28.52 -46.56
N ILE A 350 3.83 -27.19 -46.51
CA ILE A 350 4.21 -26.44 -45.31
C ILE A 350 3.06 -26.41 -44.29
N LYS A 351 1.80 -26.28 -44.73
CA LYS A 351 0.62 -26.34 -43.83
C LYS A 351 0.48 -27.70 -43.13
N ASN A 352 0.92 -28.79 -43.76
CA ASN A 352 1.01 -30.11 -43.12
C ASN A 352 2.14 -30.21 -42.06
N VAL A 353 3.01 -29.21 -41.93
CA VAL A 353 4.01 -29.07 -40.85
C VAL A 353 3.50 -28.15 -39.73
N SER A 354 2.38 -27.45 -39.94
CA SER A 354 1.89 -26.40 -39.02
C SER A 354 0.88 -26.87 -37.96
N TYR A 355 0.65 -28.18 -37.81
CA TYR A 355 0.15 -28.70 -36.55
C TYR A 355 1.36 -29.07 -35.70
N GLN A 356 1.99 -28.06 -35.08
CA GLN A 356 2.87 -28.34 -33.94
C GLN A 356 1.93 -28.86 -32.84
N PRO A 357 2.00 -30.15 -32.44
CA PRO A 357 1.31 -30.58 -31.25
C PRO A 357 1.74 -29.64 -30.12
N LYS A 358 0.80 -29.13 -29.33
CA LYS A 358 1.17 -28.41 -28.10
C LYS A 358 2.18 -29.30 -27.38
N SER A 359 3.40 -28.79 -27.17
CA SER A 359 4.46 -29.52 -26.50
C SER A 359 3.93 -30.01 -25.15
N SER A 360 4.14 -31.29 -24.85
CA SER A 360 3.80 -31.78 -23.51
C SER A 360 4.68 -31.08 -22.47
N LEU A 361 4.21 -30.98 -21.23
CA LEU A 361 5.01 -30.42 -20.13
C LEU A 361 6.38 -31.11 -20.04
N GLN A 362 6.39 -32.44 -20.12
CA GLN A 362 7.61 -33.23 -20.09
C GLN A 362 8.56 -32.87 -21.24
N SER A 363 8.04 -32.70 -22.46
CA SER A 363 8.85 -32.31 -23.61
C SER A 363 9.47 -30.92 -23.45
N GLU A 364 8.75 -29.97 -22.85
CA GLU A 364 9.32 -28.65 -22.53
C GLU A 364 10.40 -28.75 -21.44
N MET A 365 10.18 -29.58 -20.40
CA MET A 365 11.16 -29.81 -19.33
C MET A 365 12.46 -30.42 -19.86
N ASP A 366 12.36 -31.42 -20.73
CA ASP A 366 13.54 -32.07 -21.35
C ASP A 366 14.36 -31.06 -22.17
N LEU A 367 13.68 -30.21 -22.95
CA LEU A 367 14.32 -29.17 -23.76
C LEU A 367 14.91 -28.04 -22.89
N TYR A 368 14.25 -27.66 -21.80
CA TYR A 368 14.73 -26.65 -20.86
C TYR A 368 15.97 -27.14 -20.10
N HIS A 369 16.00 -28.43 -19.71
CA HIS A 369 17.14 -29.03 -19.05
C HIS A 369 18.40 -29.01 -19.93
N MET A 370 18.24 -29.17 -21.25
CA MET A 370 19.34 -29.11 -22.22
C MET A 370 19.77 -27.69 -22.62
N ASP A 371 18.99 -26.68 -22.27
CA ASP A 371 19.36 -25.29 -22.54
C ASP A 371 20.61 -24.91 -21.71
N THR A 372 21.49 -24.08 -22.23
CA THR A 372 22.70 -23.63 -21.51
C THR A 372 22.67 -22.14 -21.20
N MET A 373 21.64 -21.43 -21.66
CA MET A 373 21.50 -20.00 -21.37
C MET A 373 21.31 -19.77 -19.88
N THR A 374 22.18 -18.95 -19.31
CA THR A 374 22.08 -18.43 -17.94
C THR A 374 21.82 -16.93 -18.04
N SER A 375 20.68 -16.50 -17.53
CA SER A 375 20.29 -15.09 -17.46
C SER A 375 19.36 -14.91 -16.25
N ASP A 376 19.03 -13.66 -15.96
CA ASP A 376 18.03 -13.35 -14.95
C ASP A 376 16.71 -14.12 -15.26
N PRO A 377 16.09 -14.77 -14.26
CA PRO A 377 14.94 -15.64 -14.50
C PRO A 377 13.77 -14.93 -15.19
N MET A 378 13.47 -13.68 -14.84
CA MET A 378 12.36 -12.94 -15.45
C MET A 378 12.61 -12.72 -16.94
N TYR A 379 13.80 -12.23 -17.28
CA TYR A 379 14.16 -11.99 -18.68
C TYR A 379 14.20 -13.29 -19.49
N TYR A 380 14.77 -14.36 -18.93
CA TYR A 380 14.84 -15.67 -19.59
C TYR A 380 13.46 -16.17 -20.03
N TRP A 381 12.48 -16.15 -19.13
CA TRP A 381 11.15 -16.66 -19.39
C TRP A 381 10.39 -15.78 -20.38
N ILE A 382 10.53 -14.45 -20.30
CA ILE A 382 9.93 -13.53 -21.29
C ILE A 382 10.43 -13.84 -22.70
N GLU A 383 11.74 -14.03 -22.87
CA GLU A 383 12.33 -14.37 -24.18
C GLU A 383 11.95 -15.77 -24.65
N SER A 384 11.88 -16.73 -23.72
CA SER A 384 11.63 -18.14 -24.02
C SER A 384 10.16 -18.52 -24.10
N LYS A 385 9.24 -17.56 -23.91
CA LYS A 385 7.77 -17.75 -23.91
C LYS A 385 7.26 -18.55 -25.12
N LYS A 386 7.81 -18.30 -26.31
CA LYS A 386 7.39 -19.01 -27.54
C LYS A 386 7.88 -20.46 -27.58
N ARG A 387 9.01 -20.75 -26.94
CA ARG A 387 9.67 -22.07 -26.94
C ARG A 387 9.14 -22.97 -25.83
N PHE A 388 8.86 -22.39 -24.66
CA PHE A 388 8.41 -23.09 -23.46
C PHE A 388 7.12 -22.45 -22.93
N SER A 389 6.02 -22.56 -23.69
CA SER A 389 4.80 -21.82 -23.38
C SER A 389 4.18 -22.26 -22.05
N ARG A 390 4.22 -23.55 -21.72
CA ARG A 390 3.64 -24.07 -20.46
C ARG A 390 4.52 -23.73 -19.28
N LEU A 391 5.82 -24.01 -19.39
CA LEU A 391 6.77 -23.68 -18.32
C LEU A 391 6.85 -22.17 -18.07
N TYR A 392 6.71 -21.34 -19.11
CA TYR A 392 6.62 -19.88 -18.96
C TYR A 392 5.47 -19.47 -18.04
N HIS A 393 4.25 -19.97 -18.26
CA HIS A 393 3.10 -19.59 -17.43
C HIS A 393 3.21 -20.13 -15.99
N ILE A 394 3.83 -21.30 -15.83
CA ILE A 394 4.13 -21.84 -14.49
C ILE A 394 5.17 -20.96 -13.80
N ALA A 395 6.25 -20.57 -14.49
CA ALA A 395 7.29 -19.68 -13.97
C ALA A 395 6.73 -18.30 -13.62
N GLU A 396 5.89 -17.73 -14.48
CA GLU A 396 5.18 -16.46 -14.25
C GLU A 396 4.36 -16.52 -12.96
N LYS A 397 3.58 -17.58 -12.76
CA LYS A 397 2.78 -17.78 -11.54
C LYS A 397 3.64 -17.98 -10.29
N LEU A 398 4.69 -18.79 -10.37
CA LEU A 398 5.57 -19.06 -9.23
C LEU A 398 6.39 -17.82 -8.84
N PHE A 399 6.97 -17.12 -9.80
CA PHE A 399 7.82 -15.97 -9.54
C PHE A 399 7.03 -14.71 -9.12
N SER A 400 5.72 -14.72 -9.29
CA SER A 400 4.81 -13.73 -8.69
C SER A 400 4.61 -13.93 -7.19
N ILE A 401 5.06 -15.06 -6.61
CA ILE A 401 4.99 -15.29 -5.18
C ILE A 401 6.10 -14.48 -4.50
N PRO A 402 5.77 -13.54 -3.58
CA PRO A 402 6.77 -12.78 -2.87
C PRO A 402 7.63 -13.71 -2.00
N SER A 403 8.94 -13.46 -1.99
CA SER A 403 9.91 -14.19 -1.16
C SER A 403 9.84 -13.80 0.32
N SER A 404 9.24 -12.65 0.65
CA SER A 404 9.17 -12.09 1.99
C SER A 404 7.90 -11.27 2.22
N GLU A 405 7.38 -11.36 3.43
CA GLU A 405 6.29 -10.50 3.93
C GLU A 405 6.79 -9.10 4.34
N ALA A 406 8.11 -8.86 4.30
CA ALA A 406 8.71 -7.63 4.77
C ALA A 406 8.24 -6.39 4.00
N ASP A 407 7.88 -6.53 2.71
CA ASP A 407 7.36 -5.43 1.88
C ASP A 407 6.05 -4.87 2.44
N VAL A 408 5.18 -5.79 2.87
CA VAL A 408 3.91 -5.49 3.50
C VAL A 408 4.14 -4.96 4.93
N GLU A 409 5.05 -5.58 5.71
CA GLU A 409 5.39 -5.11 7.06
C GLU A 409 5.98 -3.68 7.06
N ARG A 410 6.80 -3.32 6.06
CA ARG A 410 7.33 -1.95 5.91
C ARG A 410 6.23 -0.96 5.61
N SER A 411 5.33 -1.30 4.71
CA SER A 411 4.16 -0.47 4.38
C SER A 411 3.31 -0.22 5.62
N PHE A 412 3.04 -1.26 6.42
CA PHE A 412 2.33 -1.12 7.70
C PHE A 412 3.10 -0.35 8.77
N SER A 413 4.42 -0.52 8.85
CA SER A 413 5.28 0.21 9.80
C SER A 413 5.27 1.72 9.55
N GLN A 414 5.26 2.14 8.28
CA GLN A 414 5.12 3.54 7.89
C GLN A 414 3.73 4.09 8.25
N LEU A 415 2.68 3.27 8.10
CA LEU A 415 1.30 3.63 8.42
C LEU A 415 1.04 3.74 9.93
N LYS A 416 1.91 3.20 10.78
CA LYS A 416 1.77 3.31 12.25
C LYS A 416 1.54 4.74 12.73
N ASN A 417 2.14 5.73 12.07
CA ASN A 417 1.98 7.14 12.42
C ASN A 417 0.61 7.72 12.00
N VAL A 418 -0.10 7.01 11.13
CA VAL A 418 -1.37 7.42 10.48
C VAL A 418 -2.57 6.67 11.06
N TYR A 419 -2.40 5.45 11.61
CA TYR A 419 -3.50 4.70 12.24
C TYR A 419 -3.44 4.66 13.79
N ALA A 420 -2.31 4.97 14.43
CA ALA A 420 -2.21 4.95 15.90
C ALA A 420 -3.13 6.00 16.55
N GLU A 421 -3.59 5.73 17.79
CA GLU A 421 -4.49 6.55 18.63
C GLU A 421 -3.93 7.95 18.95
N ASN A 422 -3.77 8.77 17.92
CA ASN A 422 -3.30 10.15 17.98
C ASN A 422 -4.34 11.02 17.27
N ARG A 423 -4.30 12.35 17.47
CA ARG A 423 -5.19 13.33 16.79
C ARG A 423 -5.09 13.34 15.24
N ARG A 424 -4.29 12.46 14.65
CA ARG A 424 -4.01 12.30 13.22
C ARG A 424 -4.45 10.93 12.66
N SER A 425 -5.17 10.13 13.46
CA SER A 425 -5.66 8.82 13.05
C SER A 425 -6.64 8.97 11.88
N LEU A 426 -6.32 8.37 10.74
CA LEU A 426 -7.21 8.28 9.57
C LEU A 426 -8.09 7.05 9.68
N ASP A 427 -9.27 7.12 9.07
CA ASP A 427 -10.17 5.97 8.97
C ASP A 427 -9.52 4.81 8.20
N LEU A 428 -9.77 3.58 8.64
CA LEU A 428 -9.13 2.37 8.09
C LEU A 428 -9.48 2.17 6.61
N ALA A 429 -10.72 2.47 6.21
CA ALA A 429 -11.15 2.36 4.82
C ALA A 429 -10.47 3.42 3.91
N TYR A 430 -10.06 4.55 4.49
CA TYR A 430 -9.29 5.57 3.78
C TYR A 430 -7.82 5.17 3.65
N ILE A 431 -7.24 4.58 4.70
CA ILE A 431 -5.86 4.06 4.69
C ILE A 431 -5.71 2.96 3.63
N GLU A 432 -6.66 2.04 3.53
CA GLU A 432 -6.66 0.97 2.52
C GLU A 432 -6.60 1.53 1.10
N LYS A 433 -7.45 2.51 0.76
CA LYS A 433 -7.45 3.16 -0.56
C LYS A 433 -6.12 3.86 -0.86
N MET A 434 -5.55 4.54 0.14
CA MET A 434 -4.25 5.22 -0.01
C MET A 434 -3.12 4.22 -0.28
N MET A 435 -3.13 3.05 0.38
CA MET A 435 -2.14 1.99 0.13
C MET A 435 -2.22 1.46 -1.31
N ILE A 436 -3.44 1.27 -1.82
CA ILE A 436 -3.67 0.79 -3.19
C ILE A 436 -3.14 1.80 -4.20
N VAL A 437 -3.52 3.08 -4.09
CA VAL A 437 -3.08 4.15 -5.01
C VAL A 437 -1.55 4.28 -5.03
N LYS A 438 -0.91 4.29 -3.87
CA LYS A 438 0.55 4.35 -3.76
C LYS A 438 1.24 3.17 -4.47
N GLN A 439 0.69 1.96 -4.33
CA GLN A 439 1.26 0.77 -4.98
C GLN A 439 1.18 0.88 -6.51
N PHE A 440 0.11 1.48 -7.04
CA PHE A 440 0.00 1.76 -8.48
C PHE A 440 1.03 2.80 -8.95
N GLU A 441 1.21 3.91 -8.23
CA GLU A 441 2.22 4.93 -8.58
C GLU A 441 3.66 4.40 -8.51
N ALA A 442 3.93 3.41 -7.65
CA ALA A 442 5.24 2.75 -7.57
C ALA A 442 5.52 1.81 -8.74
N LEU A 443 4.49 1.37 -9.47
CA LEU A 443 4.61 0.51 -10.67
C LEU A 443 4.81 1.34 -11.96
N ASP A 444 4.40 2.61 -11.95
CA ASP A 444 4.53 3.55 -13.08
C ASP A 444 5.90 4.28 -13.13
N ARG A 445 6.78 4.06 -12.14
CA ARG A 445 8.18 4.54 -12.10
C ARG A 445 9.15 3.40 -12.36
#